data_AF-A0A9W4PQ99-F1
#
_entry.id   AF-A0A9W4PQ99-F1
#
_cell.length_a   1.000
_cell.length_b   1.000
_cell.length_c   1.000
_cell.angle_alpha   90.00
_cell.angle_beta   90.00
_cell.angle_gamma   90.00
#
_symmetry.space_group_name_H-M   'P 1'
#
loop_
_entity.id
_entity.type
_entity.pdbx_description
1 polymer ?
#
loop_
_entity_poly.entity_id
_entity_poly.type
_entity_poly.pdbx_seq_one_letter_code
_entity_poly.pdbx_strand_id
1 'polypeptide(L)'
;MLASNHEDAPKNNHTRYRLLENSTDKFADANEVAEYIAQLSGEMAAMSRSARLDVIAYFLEMVREEARKTARRKHQPMAGQLTAHGDVRQK
;
A
#
# COMPACT_ATOMS: atom_id res chain seq x y z
N MET A 1 -50.84 10.74 -36.32
CA MET A 1 -50.89 10.50 -34.86
C MET A 1 -49.56 9.84 -34.48
N LEU A 2 -48.68 10.57 -33.80
CA LEU A 2 -47.35 10.09 -33.38
C LEU A 2 -47.41 9.74 -31.90
N ALA A 3 -46.94 8.54 -31.55
CA ALA A 3 -46.87 8.05 -30.18
C ALA A 3 -45.83 8.84 -29.37
N SER A 4 -46.23 9.29 -28.19
CA SER A 4 -45.33 9.90 -27.20
C SER A 4 -44.52 8.80 -26.53
N ASN A 5 -43.25 8.67 -26.90
CA ASN A 5 -42.30 7.83 -26.17
C ASN A 5 -41.96 8.51 -24.83
N HIS A 6 -42.15 7.76 -23.76
CA HIS A 6 -41.70 8.10 -22.41
C HIS A 6 -40.17 8.00 -22.38
N GLU A 7 -39.49 9.14 -22.33
CA GLU A 7 -38.03 9.20 -22.15
C GLU A 7 -37.71 8.85 -20.68
N ASP A 8 -37.24 7.63 -20.46
CA ASP A 8 -36.66 7.17 -19.20
C ASP A 8 -35.36 7.96 -18.93
N ALA A 9 -35.44 8.91 -18.00
CA ALA A 9 -34.26 9.63 -17.51
C ALA A 9 -33.36 8.70 -16.67
N PRO A 10 -32.05 8.58 -16.97
CA PRO A 10 -31.13 7.74 -16.20
C PRO A 10 -30.77 8.43 -14.88
N LYS A 11 -31.51 8.14 -13.82
CA LYS A 11 -31.09 8.45 -12.45
C LYS A 11 -30.18 7.33 -11.94
N ASN A 12 -29.09 7.74 -11.30
CA ASN A 12 -28.36 6.97 -10.27
C ASN A 12 -26.99 6.34 -10.62
N ASN A 13 -26.11 7.07 -11.32
CA ASN A 13 -24.67 6.77 -11.30
C ASN A 13 -23.89 7.61 -10.26
N HIS A 14 -24.44 8.74 -9.82
CA HIS A 14 -23.68 9.69 -8.99
C HIS A 14 -23.55 9.28 -7.52
N THR A 15 -24.49 8.47 -7.02
CA THR A 15 -24.51 8.05 -5.61
C THR A 15 -23.52 6.93 -5.30
N ARG A 16 -23.07 6.18 -6.34
CA ARG A 16 -22.14 5.06 -6.16
C ARG A 16 -20.69 5.51 -5.95
N TYR A 17 -20.29 6.63 -6.56
CA TYR A 17 -18.93 7.16 -6.39
C TYR A 17 -18.73 7.83 -5.01
N ARG A 18 -19.79 8.40 -4.43
CA ARG A 18 -19.73 9.08 -3.12
C ARG A 18 -19.56 8.13 -1.93
N LEU A 19 -19.98 6.86 -2.05
CA LEU A 19 -19.82 5.86 -0.98
C LEU A 19 -18.38 5.33 -0.86
N LEU A 20 -17.62 5.37 -1.96
CA LEU A 20 -16.18 5.03 -1.95
C LEU A 20 -15.34 6.16 -1.32
N GLU A 21 -15.84 7.40 -1.36
CA GLU A 21 -15.19 8.58 -0.79
C GLU A 21 -15.29 8.60 0.74
N ASN A 22 -16.40 8.12 1.32
CA ASN A 22 -16.55 8.00 2.78
C ASN A 22 -15.75 6.85 3.42
N SER A 23 -15.08 6.01 2.63
CA SER A 23 -14.23 4.93 3.14
C SER A 23 -12.78 5.38 3.39
N THR A 24 -12.44 6.65 3.11
CA THR A 24 -11.09 7.21 3.27
C THR A 24 -10.72 7.51 4.73
N ASP A 25 -11.62 7.27 5.69
CA ASP A 25 -11.45 7.70 7.08
C ASP A 25 -10.49 6.83 7.92
N LYS A 26 -9.86 5.84 7.29
CA LYS A 26 -8.67 5.16 7.81
C LYS A 26 -7.76 4.84 6.63
N PHE A 27 -6.90 5.78 6.24
CA PHE A 27 -5.70 5.39 5.49
C PHE A 27 -4.99 4.33 6.36
N ALA A 28 -5.06 3.07 5.94
CA ALA A 28 -4.34 1.98 6.61
C ALA A 28 -2.88 2.44 6.75
N ASP A 29 -2.29 2.25 7.95
CA ASP A 29 -0.94 2.75 8.19
C ASP A 29 -0.04 2.23 7.07
N ALA A 30 0.78 3.10 6.49
CA ALA A 30 1.69 2.72 5.42
C ALA A 30 2.55 1.51 5.80
N ASN A 31 2.82 1.33 7.10
CA ASN A 31 3.46 0.14 7.64
C ASN A 31 2.58 -1.12 7.53
N GLU A 32 1.32 -1.06 7.98
CA GLU A 32 0.34 -2.15 7.84
C GLU A 32 0.13 -2.55 6.37
N VAL A 33 0.06 -1.56 5.48
CA VAL A 33 -0.05 -1.80 4.03
C VAL A 33 1.20 -2.50 3.49
N ALA A 34 2.40 -2.06 3.90
CA ALA A 34 3.65 -2.68 3.48
C ALA A 34 3.79 -4.12 4.01
N GLU A 35 3.37 -4.38 5.25
CA GLU A 35 3.34 -5.74 5.82
C GLU A 35 2.34 -6.63 5.08
N TYR A 36 1.16 -6.11 4.77
CA TYR A 36 0.15 -6.82 3.98
C TYR A 36 0.67 -7.18 2.58
N ILE A 37 1.30 -6.23 1.88
CA ILE A 37 1.91 -6.49 0.57
C ILE A 37 3.00 -7.56 0.67
N ALA A 38 3.83 -7.52 1.72
CA ALA A 38 4.87 -8.52 1.94
C ALA A 38 4.30 -9.93 2.19
N GLN A 39 3.20 -10.05 2.91
CA GLN A 39 2.54 -11.32 3.13
C GLN A 39 1.93 -11.86 1.82
N LEU A 40 1.09 -11.04 1.18
CA LEU A 40 0.38 -11.40 -0.04
C LEU A 40 1.33 -11.84 -1.16
N SER A 41 2.39 -11.06 -1.41
CA SER A 41 3.39 -11.39 -2.43
C SER A 41 4.15 -12.69 -2.11
N GLY A 42 4.41 -13.00 -0.84
CA GLY A 42 5.01 -14.27 -0.43
C GLY A 42 4.11 -15.47 -0.70
N GLU A 43 2.81 -15.36 -0.42
CA GLU A 43 1.83 -16.42 -0.71
C GLU A 43 1.72 -16.65 -2.23
N MET A 44 1.63 -15.57 -3.02
CA MET A 44 1.61 -15.67 -4.49
C MET A 44 2.91 -16.25 -5.06
N ALA A 45 4.06 -15.95 -4.46
CA ALA A 45 5.34 -16.53 -4.88
C ALA A 45 5.37 -18.05 -4.65
N ALA A 46 4.86 -18.52 -3.51
CA ALA A 46 4.73 -19.95 -3.23
C ALA A 46 3.81 -20.65 -4.22
N MET A 47 2.65 -20.06 -4.52
CA MET A 47 1.73 -20.56 -5.55
C MET A 47 2.39 -20.60 -6.93
N SER A 48 3.12 -19.55 -7.29
CA SER A 48 3.82 -19.45 -8.58
C SER A 48 4.89 -20.53 -8.73
N ARG A 49 5.66 -20.84 -7.67
CA ARG A 49 6.61 -21.97 -7.67
C ARG A 49 5.90 -23.31 -7.89
N SER A 50 4.77 -23.52 -7.22
CA SER A 50 3.99 -24.76 -7.41
C SER A 50 3.47 -24.91 -8.84
N ALA A 51 3.19 -23.80 -9.50
CA ALA A 51 2.77 -23.74 -10.91
C ALA A 51 3.94 -23.69 -11.91
N ARG A 52 5.21 -23.76 -11.45
CA ARG A 52 6.43 -23.64 -12.27
C ARG A 52 6.54 -22.32 -13.05
N LEU A 53 6.00 -21.24 -12.48
CA LEU A 53 6.09 -19.88 -13.01
C LEU A 53 7.26 -19.14 -12.35
N ASP A 54 8.48 -19.60 -12.60
CA ASP A 54 9.67 -19.21 -11.83
C ASP A 54 10.00 -17.70 -11.92
N VAL A 55 9.80 -17.10 -13.10
CA VAL A 55 10.02 -15.66 -13.30
C VAL A 55 9.01 -14.83 -12.51
N ILE A 56 7.75 -15.28 -12.44
CA ILE A 56 6.72 -14.60 -11.64
C ILE A 56 7.01 -14.76 -10.15
N ALA A 57 7.39 -15.96 -9.71
CA ALA A 57 7.82 -16.21 -8.33
C ALA A 57 8.99 -15.30 -7.93
N TYR A 58 9.96 -15.12 -8.83
CA TYR A 58 11.09 -14.21 -8.60
C TYR A 58 10.64 -12.75 -8.41
N PHE A 59 9.78 -12.23 -9.30
CA PHE A 59 9.28 -10.86 -9.15
C PHE A 59 8.48 -10.66 -7.87
N LEU A 60 7.69 -11.65 -7.47
CA LEU A 60 6.91 -11.60 -6.24
C LEU A 60 7.79 -11.60 -4.98
N GLU A 61 8.88 -12.37 -4.96
CA GLU A 61 9.85 -12.29 -3.85
C GLU A 61 10.58 -10.93 -3.84
N MET A 62 10.86 -10.32 -4.99
CA MET A 62 11.41 -8.96 -5.02
C MET A 62 10.44 -7.94 -4.41
N VAL A 63 9.15 -8.02 -4.77
CA VAL A 63 8.10 -7.16 -4.19
C VAL A 63 8.02 -7.33 -2.68
N ARG A 64 8.06 -8.58 -2.20
CA ARG A 64 8.06 -8.90 -0.78
C ARG A 64 9.20 -8.25 -0.02
N GLU A 65 10.41 -8.37 -0.54
CA GLU A 65 11.59 -7.80 0.09
C GLU A 65 11.56 -6.26 0.10
N GLU A 66 11.06 -5.62 -0.95
CA GLU A 66 10.94 -4.16 -0.97
C GLU A 66 9.84 -3.64 -0.02
N ALA A 67 8.72 -4.36 0.08
CA ALA A 67 7.66 -4.06 1.04
C ALA A 67 8.16 -4.18 2.49
N ARG A 68 8.92 -5.25 2.81
CA ARG A 68 9.56 -5.41 4.14
C ARG A 68 10.55 -4.30 4.46
N LYS A 69 11.36 -3.85 3.49
CA LYS A 69 12.26 -2.71 3.70
C LYS A 69 11.48 -1.44 4.00
N THR A 70 10.37 -1.21 3.28
CA THR A 70 9.51 -0.03 3.46
C THR A 70 8.91 0.00 4.85
N ALA A 71 8.41 -1.14 5.35
CA ALA A 71 7.91 -1.29 6.72
C ALA A 71 8.98 -0.94 7.78
N ARG A 72 10.20 -1.44 7.60
CA ARG A 72 11.31 -1.25 8.56
C ARG A 72 11.86 0.18 8.61
N ARG A 73 11.88 0.93 7.49
CA ARG A 73 12.46 2.28 7.41
C ARG A 73 11.77 3.30 8.33
N LYS A 74 10.48 3.11 8.64
CA LYS A 74 9.74 4.00 9.55
C LYS A 74 10.04 3.73 11.04
N HIS A 75 10.59 2.55 11.35
CA HIS A 75 10.92 2.10 12.70
C HIS A 75 12.38 2.33 13.10
N GLN A 76 13.16 3.11 12.34
CA GLN A 76 14.47 3.54 12.82
C GLN A 76 14.24 4.68 13.83
N PRO A 77 14.38 4.47 15.15
CA PRO A 77 14.43 5.60 16.06
C PRO A 77 15.65 6.43 15.64
N MET A 78 15.47 7.74 15.50
CA MET A 78 16.58 8.69 15.52
C MET A 78 17.24 8.68 16.92
N ALA A 79 17.82 7.56 17.31
CA ALA A 79 18.60 7.40 18.53
C ALA A 79 20.06 7.25 18.10
N GLY A 80 20.73 8.38 17.86
CA GLY A 80 22.14 8.32 17.49
C GLY A 80 22.81 9.60 17.03
N GLN A 81 22.26 10.80 17.28
CA GLN A 81 22.95 12.04 16.91
C GLN A 81 22.77 13.15 17.95
N LEU A 82 23.05 12.81 19.21
CA LEU A 82 23.11 13.75 20.34
C LEU A 82 24.18 13.27 21.34
N THR A 83 25.40 13.00 20.88
CA THR A 83 26.58 13.03 21.74
C THR A 83 27.80 13.47 20.93
N ALA A 84 28.68 14.23 21.60
CA ALA A 84 29.95 14.76 21.12
C ALA A 84 29.92 16.07 20.31
N HIS A 85 29.30 17.13 20.87
CA HIS A 85 29.98 18.42 20.80
C HIS A 85 30.96 18.45 21.97
N GLY A 86 32.24 18.30 21.63
CA GLY A 86 33.35 18.21 22.57
C GLY A 86 33.45 19.44 23.45
N ASP A 87 33.66 19.16 24.72
CA ASP A 87 34.36 19.98 25.70
C ASP A 87 35.61 20.62 25.05
N VAL A 88 35.58 21.94 24.85
CA VAL A 88 36.78 22.73 24.54
C VAL A 88 36.92 23.80 25.62
N ARG A 89 37.52 23.38 26.72
CA ARG A 89 38.24 24.23 27.65
C ARG A 89 39.36 24.95 26.89
N GLN A 90 39.38 26.28 26.90
CA GLN A 90 40.59 27.13 27.01
C GLN A 90 40.22 28.63 26.95
N LYS A 91 40.31 29.32 28.09
CA LYS A 91 41.27 30.39 28.39
C LYS A 91 41.17 30.80 29.86
#